data_AF-A0AAE3ME99-F1
#
_entry.id   AF-A0AAE3ME99-F1
#
_cell.length_a   1.000
_cell.length_b   1.000
_cell.length_c   1.000
_cell.angle_alpha   90.00
_cell.angle_beta   90.00
_cell.angle_gamma   90.00
#
_symmetry.space_group_name_H-M   'P 1'
#
loop_
_entity.id
_entity.type
_entity.pdbx_description
1 polymer ?
#
loop_
_entity_poly.entity_id
_entity_poly.type
_entity_poly.pdbx_seq_one_letter_code
_entity_poly.pdbx_strand_id
1 'polypeptide(L)'
;MKYKKIKYPGVKEDILVSEDGSVIKYNDEELHQSLIKSPKSRHGYYQVSVKGVVMYVHRLVALAYVVNPKPVSYKMVLHKNCVSTDNRPDNLEWGNQSGLTKNRIKNGLAGAKSLHVRGSSTISYEEAIKIADRLDKGELAKVIAKEYNVSEMSIVRIRKRYCKAKTKAIRYPKEIKENILKLCQHHEPVNIAKITNIPYHTVWRWYRESQLDKK
;
A
#
# COMPACT_ATOMS: atom_id res chain seq x y z
N MET A 1 40.29 16.10 13.65
CA MET A 1 39.02 15.77 12.97
C MET A 1 39.09 16.23 11.53
N LYS A 2 38.62 15.42 10.57
CA LYS A 2 38.55 15.82 9.16
C LYS A 2 37.27 16.64 8.93
N TYR A 3 37.41 17.73 8.18
CA TYR A 3 36.29 18.59 7.78
C TYR A 3 36.23 18.67 6.26
N LYS A 4 35.02 18.79 5.73
CA LYS A 4 34.78 19.09 4.32
C LYS A 4 33.90 20.33 4.21
N LYS A 5 34.22 21.15 3.22
CA LYS A 5 33.44 22.34 2.85
C LYS A 5 32.31 21.92 1.91
N ILE A 6 31.10 22.38 2.19
CA ILE A 6 29.93 22.18 1.32
C ILE A 6 29.21 23.50 1.09
N LYS A 7 28.62 23.63 -0.10
CA LYS A 7 27.69 24.72 -0.42
C LYS A 7 26.27 24.25 -0.16
N TYR A 8 25.48 25.10 0.49
CA TYR A 8 24.08 24.80 0.77
C TYR A 8 23.18 25.91 0.20
N PRO A 9 22.11 25.57 -0.54
CA PRO A 9 21.19 26.58 -1.09
C PRO A 9 20.60 27.50 -0.01
N GLY A 10 20.74 28.80 -0.19
CA GLY A 10 20.26 29.82 0.75
C GLY A 10 21.27 30.25 1.81
N VAL A 11 22.47 29.65 1.84
CA VAL A 11 23.59 30.09 2.68
C VAL A 11 24.68 30.67 1.79
N LYS A 12 25.23 31.84 2.16
CA LYS A 12 26.18 32.57 1.31
C LYS A 12 27.57 31.92 1.32
N GLU A 13 28.05 31.55 2.49
CA GLU A 13 29.38 30.99 2.74
C GLU A 13 29.34 29.46 2.88
N ASP A 14 30.49 28.83 2.68
CA ASP A 14 30.61 27.38 2.79
C ASP A 14 30.42 26.91 4.24
N ILE A 15 29.80 25.75 4.40
CA ILE A 15 29.62 25.09 5.69
C ILE A 15 30.70 24.02 5.82
N LEU A 16 31.38 24.00 6.96
CA LEU A 16 32.36 22.98 7.32
C LEU A 16 31.67 21.88 8.12
N VAL A 17 31.73 20.65 7.63
CA VAL A 17 31.05 19.50 8.23
C VAL A 17 32.08 18.47 8.68
N SER A 18 32.03 18.06 9.94
CA SER A 18 32.79 16.91 10.47
C SER A 18 32.27 15.58 9.89
N GLU A 19 33.12 14.56 9.83
CA GLU A 19 32.77 13.27 9.25
C GLU A 19 31.58 12.59 9.92
N ASP A 20 31.50 12.61 11.25
CA ASP A 20 30.41 12.01 12.03
C ASP A 20 29.21 12.95 12.25
N GLY A 21 29.32 14.21 11.82
CA GLY A 21 28.32 15.25 12.04
C GLY A 21 28.25 15.79 13.46
N SER A 22 29.23 15.50 14.32
CA SER A 22 29.31 16.01 15.70
C SER A 22 29.53 17.52 15.76
N VAL A 23 30.27 18.06 14.78
CA VAL A 23 30.62 19.48 14.66
C VAL A 23 30.25 19.99 13.28
N ILE A 24 29.57 21.14 13.23
CA ILE A 24 29.25 21.87 12.01
C ILE A 24 29.64 23.32 12.22
N LYS A 25 30.44 23.89 11.32
CA LYS A 25 30.88 25.28 11.42
C LYS A 25 30.41 26.11 10.23
N TYR A 26 30.19 27.39 10.50
CA TYR A 26 29.83 28.41 9.52
C TYR A 26 30.57 29.70 9.89
N ASN A 27 31.31 30.29 8.95
CA ASN A 27 32.22 31.42 9.22
C ASN A 27 33.20 31.15 10.38
N ASP A 28 33.77 29.95 10.40
CA ASP A 28 34.69 29.45 11.44
C ASP A 28 34.11 29.29 12.86
N GLU A 29 32.85 29.68 13.08
CA GLU A 29 32.12 29.47 14.31
C GLU A 29 31.35 28.15 14.31
N GLU A 30 31.35 27.45 15.46
CA GLU A 30 30.59 26.22 15.63
C GLU A 30 29.10 26.49 15.85
N LEU A 31 28.26 25.79 15.10
CA LEU A 31 26.82 25.93 15.16
C LEU A 31 26.24 25.03 16.25
N HIS A 32 25.33 25.60 17.05
CA HIS A 32 24.55 24.82 18.00
C HIS A 32 23.62 23.84 17.27
N GLN A 33 23.72 22.55 17.63
CA GLN A 33 22.84 21.50 17.11
C GLN A 33 21.62 21.31 17.99
N SER A 34 20.43 21.45 17.42
CA SER A 34 19.16 21.18 18.10
C SER A 34 18.62 19.80 17.71
N LEU A 35 18.22 18.99 18.69
CA LEU A 35 17.55 17.71 18.45
C LEU A 35 16.04 17.90 18.36
N ILE A 36 15.46 17.73 17.17
CA ILE A 36 14.01 17.81 16.97
C ILE A 36 13.40 16.41 17.00
N LYS A 37 12.47 16.19 17.92
CA LYS A 37 11.81 14.89 18.13
C LYS A 37 10.31 15.06 18.28
N SER A 38 9.55 14.31 17.50
CA SER A 38 8.10 14.16 17.71
C SER A 38 7.83 13.22 18.90
N PRO A 39 6.79 13.46 19.71
CA PRO A 39 6.43 12.57 20.83
C PRO A 39 6.21 11.12 20.43
N LYS A 40 5.74 10.88 19.20
CA LYS A 40 5.46 9.54 18.66
C LYS A 40 6.69 8.83 18.09
N SER A 41 7.82 9.53 17.95
CA SER A 41 9.04 8.99 17.35
C SER A 41 9.99 8.47 18.42
N ARG A 42 10.64 7.32 18.16
CA ARG A 42 11.69 6.79 19.04
C ARG A 42 12.95 7.66 19.01
N HIS A 43 13.31 8.16 17.82
CA HIS A 43 14.51 8.96 17.56
C HIS A 43 14.14 10.34 16.97
N GLY A 44 15.00 11.33 17.17
CA GLY A 44 14.87 12.68 16.60
C GLY A 44 15.86 12.91 15.46
N TYR A 45 15.82 14.10 14.88
CA TYR A 45 16.82 14.56 13.89
C TYR A 45 17.58 15.74 14.46
N TYR A 46 18.91 15.68 14.40
CA TYR A 46 19.75 16.84 14.64
C TYR A 46 19.62 17.83 13.49
N GLN A 47 19.48 19.10 13.82
CA GLN A 47 19.46 20.20 12.88
C GLN A 47 20.31 21.37 13.39
N VAL A 48 20.78 22.18 12.45
CA VAL A 48 21.42 23.48 12.70
C VAL A 48 20.64 24.56 11.96
N SER A 49 20.75 25.80 12.42
CA SER A 49 20.13 26.95 11.78
C SER A 49 21.19 28.01 11.48
N VAL A 50 21.21 28.50 10.25
CA VAL A 50 22.09 29.60 9.82
C VAL A 50 21.24 30.66 9.17
N LYS A 51 21.21 31.88 9.73
CA LYS A 51 20.45 33.02 9.18
C LYS A 51 18.99 32.68 8.81
N GLY A 52 18.33 31.86 9.62
CA GLY A 52 16.95 31.40 9.40
C GLY A 52 16.79 30.18 8.49
N VAL A 53 17.86 29.70 7.87
CA VAL A 53 17.87 28.47 7.06
C VAL A 53 18.14 27.27 7.97
N VAL A 54 17.13 26.41 8.14
CA VAL A 54 17.24 25.17 8.90
C VAL A 54 17.80 24.05 8.03
N MET A 55 18.82 23.36 8.53
CA MET A 55 19.53 22.29 7.83
C MET A 55 19.66 21.07 8.72
N TYR A 56 19.34 19.89 8.18
CA TYR A 56 19.50 18.65 8.90
C TYR A 56 20.93 18.11 8.81
N VAL A 57 21.47 17.69 9.96
CA VAL A 57 22.86 17.24 10.09
C VAL A 57 23.16 16.03 9.21
N HIS A 58 22.29 15.01 9.21
CA HIS A 58 22.44 13.83 8.35
C HIS A 58 22.56 14.19 6.86
N ARG A 59 21.87 15.25 6.40
CA ARG A 59 21.93 15.70 5.01
C ARG A 59 23.23 16.44 4.71
N LEU A 60 23.70 17.25 5.64
CA LEU A 60 25.00 17.93 5.52
C LEU A 60 26.14 16.91 5.46
N VAL A 61 26.13 15.90 6.34
CA VAL A 61 27.11 14.81 6.30
C VAL A 61 27.04 14.03 4.98
N ALA A 62 25.83 13.66 4.53
CA ALA A 62 25.68 12.95 3.27
C ALA A 62 26.17 13.75 2.05
N LEU A 63 25.93 15.07 2.01
CA LEU A 63 26.44 15.94 0.95
C LEU A 63 27.98 16.03 0.95
N ALA A 64 28.61 15.95 2.12
CA ALA A 64 30.05 16.06 2.26
C ALA A 64 30.78 14.71 2.01
N TYR A 65 30.23 13.60 2.50
CA TYR A 65 30.96 12.33 2.61
C TYR A 65 30.33 11.16 1.86
N VAL A 66 29.09 11.27 1.37
CA VAL A 66 28.39 10.14 0.72
C VAL A 66 28.08 10.46 -0.74
N VAL A 67 28.69 9.70 -1.64
CA VAL A 67 28.44 9.82 -3.09
C VAL A 67 27.00 9.42 -3.40
N ASN A 68 26.29 10.26 -4.13
CA ASN A 68 24.95 9.94 -4.61
C ASN A 68 25.03 9.17 -5.94
N PRO A 69 24.68 7.87 -5.96
CA PRO A 69 24.81 7.07 -7.18
C PRO A 69 23.76 7.42 -8.24
N LYS A 70 22.65 8.06 -7.88
CA LYS A 70 21.57 8.44 -8.82
C LYS A 70 20.97 9.80 -8.47
N PRO A 71 21.68 10.92 -8.71
CA PRO A 71 21.27 12.26 -8.27
C PRO A 71 19.89 12.70 -8.74
N VAL A 72 19.46 12.24 -9.91
CA VAL A 72 18.14 12.58 -10.48
C VAL A 72 17.00 11.92 -9.69
N SER A 73 17.15 10.65 -9.30
CA SER A 73 16.10 9.87 -8.64
C SER A 73 16.21 9.83 -7.12
N TYR A 74 17.43 9.99 -6.58
CA TYR A 74 17.72 9.86 -5.15
C TYR A 74 17.90 11.23 -4.54
N LYS A 75 16.79 11.79 -4.06
CA LYS A 75 16.71 13.13 -3.47
C LYS A 75 16.68 13.12 -1.94
N MET A 76 16.62 11.94 -1.33
CA MET A 76 16.51 11.74 0.11
C MET A 76 17.75 11.05 0.66
N VAL A 77 18.08 11.33 1.92
CA VAL A 77 19.11 10.62 2.67
C VAL A 77 18.42 9.67 3.63
N LEU A 78 18.83 8.41 3.63
CA LEU A 78 18.25 7.33 4.43
C LEU A 78 19.29 6.83 5.43
N HIS A 79 18.84 6.49 6.64
CA HIS A 79 19.65 5.80 7.65
C HIS A 79 19.49 4.29 7.50
N LYS A 80 20.59 3.57 7.23
CA LYS A 80 20.58 2.12 7.00
C LYS A 80 20.09 1.36 8.22
N ASN A 81 20.60 1.69 9.41
CA ASN A 81 20.19 1.09 10.69
C ASN A 81 18.88 1.64 11.27
N CYS A 82 18.20 2.56 10.57
CA CYS A 82 16.98 3.22 11.02
C CYS A 82 17.09 4.06 12.32
N VAL A 83 18.31 4.38 12.76
CA VAL A 83 18.59 5.26 13.90
C VAL A 83 18.90 6.65 13.36
N SER A 84 17.94 7.58 13.44
CA SER A 84 18.06 8.92 12.84
C SER A 84 19.07 9.85 13.51
N THR A 85 19.61 9.45 14.66
CA THR A 85 20.67 10.16 15.39
C THR A 85 22.08 9.68 15.02
N ASP A 86 22.21 8.52 14.34
CA ASP A 86 23.51 8.00 13.88
C ASP A 86 23.83 8.54 12.49
N ASN A 87 24.52 9.68 12.46
CA ASN A 87 24.80 10.44 11.23
C ASN A 87 26.13 10.06 10.55
N ARG A 88 26.79 8.98 10.98
CA ARG A 88 28.07 8.57 10.38
C ARG A 88 27.88 8.24 8.88
N PRO A 89 28.84 8.57 7.99
CA PRO A 89 28.67 8.41 6.55
C PRO A 89 28.36 6.98 6.15
N ASP A 90 28.97 6.00 6.82
CA ASP A 90 28.74 4.57 6.57
C ASP A 90 27.30 4.13 6.83
N ASN A 91 26.59 4.81 7.73
CA ASN A 91 25.19 4.55 8.06
C ASN A 91 24.21 5.30 7.15
N LEU A 92 24.70 6.22 6.31
CA LEU A 92 23.86 7.02 5.42
C LEU A 92 23.91 6.50 3.98
N GLU A 93 22.80 6.66 3.27
CA GLU A 93 22.73 6.40 1.83
C GLU A 93 21.75 7.35 1.14
N TRP A 94 22.02 7.67 -0.12
CA TRP A 94 21.07 8.40 -0.95
C TRP A 94 20.01 7.45 -1.50
N GLY A 95 18.75 7.84 -1.40
CA GLY A 95 17.62 7.03 -1.84
C GLY A 95 16.37 7.85 -2.15
N ASN A 96 15.25 7.13 -2.24
CA ASN A 96 13.92 7.70 -2.51
C ASN A 96 12.87 7.07 -1.57
N GLN A 97 11.62 7.48 -1.72
CA GLN A 97 10.52 7.01 -0.88
C GLN A 97 10.31 5.49 -0.94
N SER A 98 10.58 4.86 -2.09
CA SER A 98 10.48 3.40 -2.25
C SER A 98 11.58 2.69 -1.44
N GLY A 99 12.83 3.17 -1.55
CA GLY A 99 13.96 2.68 -0.77
C GLY A 99 13.73 2.81 0.74
N LEU A 100 13.27 3.98 1.20
CA LEU A 100 12.90 4.21 2.60
C LEU A 100 11.87 3.18 3.08
N THR A 101 10.80 2.96 2.30
CA THR A 101 9.74 2.01 2.65
C THR A 101 10.28 0.59 2.75
N LYS A 102 11.08 0.15 1.78
CA LYS A 102 11.73 -1.17 1.79
C LYS A 102 12.65 -1.34 3.01
N ASN A 103 13.46 -0.33 3.34
CA ASN A 103 14.34 -0.40 4.50
C ASN A 103 13.55 -0.49 5.81
N ARG A 104 12.43 0.25 5.92
CA ARG A 104 11.55 0.17 7.10
C ARG A 104 10.90 -1.20 7.26
N ILE A 105 10.48 -1.83 6.16
CA ILE A 105 9.93 -3.19 6.16
C ILE A 105 11.01 -4.18 6.59
N LYS A 106 12.21 -4.10 5.99
CA LYS A 106 13.35 -4.97 6.31
C LYS A 106 13.72 -4.91 7.79
N ASN A 107 13.67 -3.73 8.40
CA ASN A 107 13.98 -3.54 9.82
C ASN A 107 12.78 -3.73 10.75
N GLY A 108 11.62 -4.19 10.25
CA GLY A 108 10.45 -4.49 11.09
C GLY A 108 9.84 -3.28 11.81
N LEU A 109 10.03 -2.06 11.29
CA LEU A 109 9.53 -0.85 11.95
C LEU A 109 7.99 -0.78 11.93
N ALA A 110 7.41 -0.36 13.05
CA ALA A 110 5.96 -0.19 13.20
C ALA A 110 5.36 0.68 12.07
N GLY A 111 4.26 0.19 11.49
CA GLY A 111 3.57 0.84 10.36
C GLY A 111 4.15 0.57 8.98
N ALA A 112 5.27 -0.15 8.86
CA ALA A 112 5.78 -0.65 7.59
C ALA A 112 4.88 -1.79 7.10
N LYS A 113 3.95 -1.48 6.19
CA LYS A 113 3.03 -2.46 5.62
C LYS A 113 3.80 -3.43 4.73
N SER A 114 3.54 -4.73 4.87
CA SER A 114 4.05 -5.74 3.94
C SER A 114 3.61 -5.37 2.51
N LEU A 115 4.55 -5.44 1.55
CA LEU A 115 4.24 -5.22 0.13
C LEU A 115 3.18 -6.21 -0.40
N HIS A 116 3.01 -7.36 0.27
CA HIS A 116 2.03 -8.39 -0.09
C HIS A 116 0.60 -8.04 0.30
N VAL A 117 0.40 -7.04 1.18
CA VAL A 117 -0.91 -6.66 1.72
C VAL A 117 -1.21 -5.21 1.36
N ARG A 118 -2.28 -4.98 0.60
CA ARG A 118 -2.71 -3.63 0.25
C ARG A 118 -3.55 -3.03 1.38
N GLY A 119 -3.03 -1.98 2.02
CA GLY A 119 -3.78 -1.21 3.01
C GLY A 119 -3.95 -1.96 4.33
N SER A 120 -5.18 -2.09 4.79
CA SER A 120 -5.58 -2.91 5.95
C SER A 120 -6.33 -4.18 5.52
N SER A 121 -6.17 -4.60 4.24
CA SER A 121 -6.89 -5.76 3.72
C SER A 121 -6.40 -7.03 4.41
N THR A 122 -7.34 -7.89 4.81
CA THR A 122 -7.05 -9.23 5.32
C THR A 122 -6.62 -10.20 4.21
N ILE A 123 -6.87 -9.88 2.95
CA ILE A 123 -6.59 -10.72 1.78
C ILE A 123 -5.31 -10.22 1.11
N SER A 124 -4.34 -11.12 0.94
CA SER A 124 -3.12 -10.85 0.20
C SER A 124 -3.38 -10.66 -1.30
N TYR A 125 -2.42 -10.09 -2.01
CA TYR A 125 -2.53 -9.96 -3.47
C TYR A 125 -2.72 -11.32 -4.16
N GLU A 126 -1.97 -12.34 -3.75
CA GLU A 126 -2.01 -13.68 -4.36
C GLU A 126 -3.37 -14.37 -4.13
N GLU A 127 -3.91 -14.26 -2.92
CA GLU A 127 -5.25 -14.76 -2.61
C GLU A 127 -6.33 -14.03 -3.41
N ALA A 128 -6.20 -12.71 -3.60
CA ALA A 128 -7.14 -11.95 -4.42
C ALA A 128 -7.16 -12.42 -5.89
N ILE A 129 -6.02 -12.82 -6.44
CA ILE A 129 -5.93 -13.41 -7.79
C ILE A 129 -6.58 -14.80 -7.83
N LYS A 130 -6.33 -15.65 -6.82
CA LYS A 130 -6.98 -16.97 -6.72
C LYS A 130 -8.50 -16.86 -6.61
N ILE A 131 -8.98 -15.93 -5.78
CA ILE A 131 -10.41 -15.61 -5.65
C ILE A 131 -10.98 -15.18 -7.01
N ALA A 132 -10.28 -14.32 -7.74
CA ALA A 132 -10.75 -13.85 -9.05
C ALA A 132 -10.89 -14.99 -10.07
N ASP A 133 -9.94 -15.93 -10.12
CA ASP A 133 -10.00 -17.11 -10.98
C ASP A 133 -11.18 -18.03 -10.64
N ARG A 134 -11.42 -18.27 -9.33
CA ARG A 134 -12.59 -19.03 -8.84
C ARG A 134 -13.92 -18.36 -9.23
N LEU A 135 -13.98 -17.04 -9.13
CA LEU A 135 -15.16 -16.28 -9.55
C LEU A 135 -15.39 -16.35 -11.07
N ASP A 136 -14.33 -16.31 -11.87
CA ASP A 136 -14.41 -16.47 -13.33
C ASP A 136 -14.86 -17.89 -13.72
N LYS A 137 -14.52 -18.91 -12.90
CA LYS A 137 -15.03 -20.29 -13.02
C LYS A 137 -16.50 -20.45 -12.61
N GLY A 138 -17.13 -19.40 -12.09
CA GLY A 138 -18.55 -19.38 -11.75
C GLY A 138 -18.86 -19.75 -10.30
N GLU A 139 -17.87 -19.81 -9.42
CA GLU A 139 -18.11 -19.98 -7.99
C GLU A 139 -18.87 -18.77 -7.39
N LEU A 140 -19.72 -19.05 -6.40
CA LEU A 140 -20.55 -18.03 -5.77
C LEU A 140 -19.73 -17.15 -4.82
N ALA A 141 -19.90 -15.83 -4.96
CA ALA A 141 -19.22 -14.85 -4.10
C ALA A 141 -19.52 -15.09 -2.62
N LYS A 142 -20.74 -15.54 -2.28
CA LYS A 142 -21.18 -15.84 -0.93
C LYS A 142 -20.41 -17.01 -0.30
N VAL A 143 -20.09 -18.04 -1.09
CA VAL A 143 -19.35 -19.21 -0.61
C VAL A 143 -17.90 -18.82 -0.32
N ILE A 144 -17.27 -18.13 -1.27
CA ILE A 144 -15.88 -17.66 -1.13
C ILE A 144 -15.78 -16.65 0.04
N ALA A 145 -16.75 -15.75 0.18
CA ALA A 145 -16.79 -14.80 1.30
C ALA A 145 -16.78 -15.50 2.66
N LYS A 146 -17.56 -16.57 2.81
CA LYS A 146 -17.61 -17.36 4.05
C LYS A 146 -16.29 -18.10 4.30
N GLU A 147 -15.71 -18.70 3.27
CA GLU A 147 -14.43 -19.43 3.34
C GLU A 147 -13.28 -18.53 3.80
N TYR A 148 -13.19 -17.33 3.24
CA TYR A 148 -12.15 -16.35 3.58
C TYR A 148 -12.49 -15.49 4.80
N ASN A 149 -13.64 -15.72 5.45
CA ASN A 149 -14.16 -14.92 6.57
C ASN A 149 -14.15 -13.41 6.28
N VAL A 150 -14.69 -13.02 5.12
CA VAL A 150 -14.76 -11.63 4.65
C VAL A 150 -16.17 -11.27 4.20
N SER A 151 -16.45 -9.97 4.13
CA SER A 151 -17.71 -9.49 3.58
C SER A 151 -17.86 -9.87 2.10
N GLU A 152 -19.09 -10.14 1.65
CA GLU A 152 -19.39 -10.33 0.22
C GLU A 152 -18.95 -9.11 -0.62
N MET A 153 -18.99 -7.91 -0.02
CA MET A 153 -18.52 -6.68 -0.65
C MET A 153 -17.01 -6.73 -0.95
N SER A 154 -16.20 -7.38 -0.11
CA SER A 154 -14.77 -7.60 -0.38
C SER A 154 -14.58 -8.43 -1.65
N ILE A 155 -15.36 -9.51 -1.80
CA ILE A 155 -15.30 -10.39 -2.98
C ILE A 155 -15.81 -9.66 -4.23
N VAL A 156 -16.87 -8.85 -4.13
CA VAL A 156 -17.36 -8.04 -5.27
C VAL A 156 -16.33 -6.99 -5.70
N ARG A 157 -15.58 -6.39 -4.78
CA ARG A 157 -14.46 -5.48 -5.12
C ARG A 157 -13.33 -6.22 -5.84
N ILE A 158 -12.99 -7.43 -5.39
CA ILE A 158 -12.03 -8.32 -6.06
C ILE A 158 -12.51 -8.63 -7.48
N ARG A 159 -13.78 -9.02 -7.65
CA ARG A 159 -14.37 -9.28 -8.97
C ARG A 159 -14.17 -8.10 -9.93
N LYS A 160 -14.61 -6.91 -9.52
CA LYS A 160 -14.52 -5.71 -10.37
C LYS A 160 -13.09 -5.45 -10.85
N ARG A 161 -12.11 -5.66 -9.98
CA ARG A 161 -10.71 -5.33 -10.23
C ARG A 161 -9.94 -6.42 -10.98
N TYR A 162 -10.10 -7.68 -10.60
CA TYR A 162 -9.18 -8.75 -11.00
C TYR A 162 -9.80 -9.83 -11.88
N CYS A 163 -11.13 -10.00 -11.89
CA CYS A 163 -11.76 -10.95 -12.81
C CYS A 163 -11.59 -10.51 -14.26
N LYS A 164 -11.27 -11.47 -15.11
CA LYS A 164 -11.14 -11.31 -16.56
C LYS A 164 -12.53 -11.11 -17.18
N ALA A 165 -13.50 -11.90 -16.73
CA ALA A 165 -14.89 -11.75 -17.17
C ALA A 165 -15.55 -10.58 -16.42
N LYS A 166 -16.00 -9.56 -17.16
CA LYS A 166 -16.80 -8.45 -16.60
C LYS A 166 -18.29 -8.78 -16.53
N THR A 167 -18.61 -10.01 -16.15
CA THR A 167 -19.98 -10.50 -16.03
C THR A 167 -20.62 -10.07 -14.71
N LYS A 168 -21.95 -10.05 -14.68
CA LYS A 168 -22.70 -9.78 -13.45
C LYS A 168 -22.47 -10.92 -12.45
N ALA A 169 -22.45 -10.58 -11.17
CA ALA A 169 -22.31 -11.56 -10.10
C ALA A 169 -23.44 -12.60 -10.17
N ILE A 170 -23.08 -13.88 -10.19
CA ILE A 170 -24.03 -14.99 -10.13
C ILE A 170 -24.71 -14.95 -8.76
N ARG A 171 -26.05 -14.83 -8.75
CA ARG A 171 -26.86 -14.76 -7.52
C ARG A 171 -27.37 -16.13 -7.07
N TYR A 172 -27.64 -17.03 -8.02
CA TYR A 172 -28.15 -18.37 -7.78
C TYR A 172 -27.30 -19.38 -8.56
N PRO A 173 -27.01 -20.58 -8.00
CA PRO A 173 -26.43 -21.69 -8.75
C PRO A 173 -27.24 -22.03 -10.00
N LYS A 174 -26.57 -22.58 -11.02
CA LYS A 174 -27.22 -23.02 -12.26
C LYS A 174 -28.29 -24.08 -12.01
N GLU A 175 -28.00 -25.03 -11.13
CA GLU A 175 -28.91 -26.11 -10.73
C GLU A 175 -30.26 -25.60 -10.19
N ILE A 176 -30.25 -24.51 -9.41
CA ILE A 176 -31.48 -23.91 -8.89
C ILE A 176 -32.34 -23.35 -10.03
N LYS A 177 -31.71 -22.68 -11.00
CA LYS A 177 -32.42 -22.17 -12.19
C LYS A 177 -33.05 -23.32 -12.96
N GLU A 178 -32.32 -24.41 -13.20
CA GLU A 178 -32.80 -25.60 -13.91
C GLU A 178 -33.98 -26.27 -13.19
N ASN A 179 -33.88 -26.45 -11.87
CA ASN A 179 -34.96 -27.03 -11.07
C ASN A 179 -36.22 -26.18 -11.08
N ILE A 180 -36.09 -24.85 -11.00
CA ILE A 180 -37.24 -23.94 -11.13
C ILE A 180 -37.88 -24.05 -12.51
N LEU A 181 -37.08 -24.11 -13.57
CA LEU A 181 -37.62 -24.24 -14.92
C LEU A 181 -38.40 -25.54 -15.12
N LYS A 182 -37.97 -26.65 -14.50
CA LYS A 182 -38.72 -27.92 -14.48
C LYS A 182 -40.05 -27.76 -13.74
N LEU A 183 -40.03 -27.13 -12.56
CA LEU A 183 -41.26 -26.90 -11.78
C LEU A 183 -42.26 -26.01 -12.52
N CYS A 184 -41.79 -24.99 -13.26
CA CYS A 184 -42.63 -24.11 -14.06
C CYS A 184 -43.37 -24.82 -15.21
N GLN A 185 -43.03 -26.07 -15.54
CA GLN A 185 -43.76 -26.86 -16.54
C GLN A 185 -45.08 -27.41 -15.98
N HIS A 186 -45.18 -27.55 -14.66
CA HIS A 186 -46.31 -28.18 -13.98
C HIS A 186 -47.07 -27.23 -13.05
N HIS A 187 -46.45 -26.11 -12.65
CA HIS A 187 -47.02 -25.18 -11.69
C HIS A 187 -46.80 -23.72 -12.11
N GLU A 188 -47.74 -22.87 -11.70
CA GLU A 188 -47.67 -21.42 -11.95
C GLU A 188 -46.43 -20.78 -11.29
N PRO A 189 -45.71 -19.88 -11.99
CA PRO A 189 -44.51 -19.21 -11.47
C PRO A 189 -44.71 -18.49 -10.13
N VAL A 190 -45.94 -17.99 -9.88
CA VAL A 190 -46.30 -17.32 -8.61
C VAL A 190 -46.20 -18.28 -7.43
N ASN A 191 -46.68 -19.52 -7.60
CA ASN A 191 -46.67 -20.53 -6.53
C ASN A 191 -45.25 -21.02 -6.25
N ILE A 192 -44.45 -21.22 -7.31
CA ILE A 192 -43.05 -21.63 -7.19
C ILE A 192 -42.23 -20.57 -6.45
N ALA A 193 -42.43 -19.29 -6.76
CA ALA A 193 -41.76 -18.18 -6.08
C ALA A 193 -42.04 -18.17 -4.57
N LYS A 194 -43.29 -18.43 -4.16
CA LYS A 194 -43.69 -18.52 -2.75
C LYS A 194 -43.01 -19.70 -2.04
N ILE A 195 -42.99 -20.88 -2.67
CA ILE A 195 -42.42 -22.10 -2.06
C ILE A 195 -40.90 -22.03 -1.96
N THR A 196 -40.23 -21.58 -3.03
CA THR A 196 -38.75 -21.53 -3.10
C THR A 196 -38.16 -20.31 -2.40
N ASN A 197 -39.00 -19.36 -1.96
CA ASN A 197 -38.60 -18.05 -1.44
C ASN A 197 -37.65 -17.28 -2.40
N ILE A 198 -37.77 -17.55 -3.70
CA ILE A 198 -37.05 -16.82 -4.75
C ILE A 198 -37.97 -15.72 -5.26
N PRO A 199 -37.49 -14.48 -5.44
CA PRO A 199 -38.33 -13.37 -5.88
C PRO A 199 -39.08 -13.70 -7.16
N TYR A 200 -40.39 -13.45 -7.17
CA TYR A 200 -41.27 -13.75 -8.32
C TYR A 200 -40.71 -13.22 -9.65
N HIS A 201 -40.22 -11.98 -9.68
CA HIS A 201 -39.64 -11.39 -10.89
C HIS A 201 -38.44 -12.17 -11.45
N THR A 202 -37.69 -12.88 -10.60
CA THR A 202 -36.56 -13.72 -11.02
C THR A 202 -37.07 -15.02 -11.63
N VAL A 203 -38.02 -15.68 -10.97
CA VAL A 203 -38.66 -16.92 -11.46
C VAL A 203 -39.36 -16.67 -12.79
N TRP A 204 -40.16 -15.60 -12.87
CA TRP A 204 -40.89 -15.22 -14.08
C TRP A 204 -39.94 -14.86 -15.24
N ARG A 205 -38.83 -14.16 -14.96
CA ARG A 205 -37.82 -13.86 -15.99
C ARG A 205 -37.25 -15.14 -16.58
N TRP A 206 -36.82 -16.09 -15.74
CA TRP A 206 -36.27 -17.36 -16.22
C TRP A 206 -37.29 -18.15 -17.04
N TYR A 207 -38.53 -18.24 -16.56
CA TYR A 207 -39.61 -18.88 -17.29
C TYR A 207 -39.83 -18.24 -18.66
N ARG A 208 -39.96 -16.91 -18.72
CA ARG A 208 -40.16 -16.17 -19.98
C ARG A 208 -39.00 -16.37 -20.96
N GLU A 209 -37.75 -16.28 -20.50
CA GLU A 209 -36.56 -16.54 -21.32
C GLU A 209 -36.62 -17.96 -21.94
N SER A 210 -36.97 -18.97 -21.14
CA SER A 210 -37.04 -20.37 -21.60
C SER A 210 -38.12 -20.66 -22.65
N GLN A 211 -39.16 -19.82 -22.73
CA GLN A 211 -40.21 -19.94 -23.75
C GLN A 211 -39.83 -19.23 -25.05
N LEU A 212 -38.97 -18.20 -24.98
CA LEU A 212 -38.47 -17.49 -26.16
C LEU A 212 -37.43 -18.32 -26.92
N ASP A 213 -36.60 -19.08 -26.20
CA ASP A 213 -35.57 -19.95 -26.80
C ASP A 213 -36.15 -21.21 -27.50
N LYS A 214 -37.47 -21.48 -27.34
CA LYS A 214 -38.17 -22.62 -27.97
C LYS A 214 -38.89 -22.26 -29.29
N LYS A 215 -38.89 -20.99 -29.69
CA LYS A 215 -39.40 -20.51 -30.98
C LYS A 215 -38.26 -20.36 -31.98
#